data_AF-A0A0H2MI06-F1
#
_entry.id   AF-A0A0H2MI06-F1
#
_cell.length_a   1.000
_cell.length_b   1.000
_cell.length_c   1.000
_cell.angle_alpha   90.00
_cell.angle_beta   90.00
_cell.angle_gamma   90.00
#
_symmetry.space_group_name_H-M   'P 1'
#
loop_
_entity.id
_entity.type
_entity.pdbx_description
1 polymer ?
#
loop_
_entity_poly.entity_id
_entity_poly.type
_entity_poly.pdbx_seq_one_letter_code
_entity_poly.pdbx_strand_id
1 'polypeptide(L)'
;MPRPIRVAASLILLRDGAHGMEVLLLRRAEKADDQNSGASVFPGGVVDAHDRRLHLLCKGLDDAAASARLGVPDGGLDYYAAAVRECFEEAGVLFASDAEDRLVELDRLLPSRLESMRHAAEQGTDALLAMCDAQGWRLAMDRLAYFSHWLTPPGMPRRFDTRFFIAQMPPGQAVKPDGRETVEHMWLKPAEAAHPRRGLKLMNVTRRTLEQLASFGSAADCIAHARSLTRIVLNMPRLADGPSGRRPVNIEEAAYEEIGRLDPDGQGHARYALEPGLVTQLSARVVRVAGAAESHHSYFVGGENGHWALIDPVPHGSVQGEALRAAAPGQVKWLLSTAAGTRASAAPLEGLRSAWPDAAVLWPEPGDTLRLGGATLHVRPADHGAPARQFLLAEEGTLFTGCAAAPAAHGTRATGEAGWIAPASGFIFRKLG
;
A
#
# COMPACT_ATOMS: atom_id res chain seq x y z
N MET A 1 24.24 -1.08 -6.91
CA MET A 1 23.25 -2.12 -7.24
C MET A 1 22.19 -2.14 -6.14
N PRO A 2 20.89 -2.05 -6.47
CA PRO A 2 19.83 -2.24 -5.48
C PRO A 2 19.96 -3.62 -4.84
N ARG A 3 19.71 -3.73 -3.52
CA ARG A 3 19.68 -5.03 -2.85
C ARG A 3 18.50 -5.85 -3.38
N PRO A 4 18.66 -7.18 -3.59
CA PRO A 4 17.58 -8.02 -4.06
C PRO A 4 16.41 -8.00 -3.06
N ILE A 5 15.19 -8.07 -3.59
CA ILE A 5 13.99 -8.24 -2.78
C ILE A 5 14.04 -9.64 -2.16
N ARG A 6 13.89 -9.72 -0.83
CA ARG A 6 13.89 -10.99 -0.11
C ARG A 6 12.45 -11.46 0.08
N VAL A 7 12.18 -12.70 -0.28
CA VAL A 7 10.89 -13.34 0.02
C VAL A 7 10.85 -13.73 1.51
N ALA A 8 9.69 -13.56 2.12
CA ALA A 8 9.51 -13.77 3.56
C ALA A 8 8.13 -14.35 3.86
N ALA A 9 8.00 -14.95 5.03
CA ALA A 9 6.74 -15.45 5.55
C ALA A 9 6.58 -15.07 7.04
N SER A 10 5.34 -14.77 7.44
CA SER A 10 5.03 -14.44 8.83
C SER A 10 3.73 -15.09 9.26
N LEU A 11 3.66 -15.48 10.54
CA LEU A 11 2.50 -16.16 11.11
C LEU A 11 1.80 -15.28 12.15
N ILE A 12 0.55 -14.93 11.88
CA ILE A 12 -0.33 -14.22 12.80
C ILE A 12 -1.04 -15.27 13.65
N LEU A 13 -0.71 -15.32 14.94
CA LEU A 13 -1.34 -16.23 15.88
C LEU A 13 -2.49 -15.55 16.62
N LEU A 14 -3.65 -16.20 16.60
CA LEU A 14 -4.87 -15.75 17.24
C LEU A 14 -5.30 -16.70 18.36
N ARG A 15 -5.89 -16.16 19.41
CA ARG A 15 -6.63 -16.92 20.42
C ARG A 15 -7.85 -16.13 20.88
N ASP A 16 -8.85 -16.82 21.41
CA ASP A 16 -9.97 -16.15 22.06
C ASP A 16 -9.70 -16.07 23.57
N GLY A 17 -9.56 -14.83 24.08
CA GLY A 17 -9.39 -14.54 25.49
C GLY A 17 -10.72 -14.20 26.18
N ALA A 18 -10.68 -13.95 27.49
CA ALA A 18 -11.87 -13.63 28.29
C ALA A 18 -12.62 -12.37 27.82
N HIS A 19 -11.95 -11.50 27.06
CA HIS A 19 -12.49 -10.22 26.61
C HIS A 19 -12.54 -10.09 25.08
N GLY A 20 -12.48 -11.22 24.35
CA GLY A 20 -12.53 -11.29 22.89
C GLY A 20 -11.24 -11.82 22.27
N MET A 21 -11.16 -11.77 20.95
CA MET A 21 -9.99 -12.22 20.19
C MET A 21 -8.73 -11.41 20.54
N GLU A 22 -7.65 -12.13 20.78
CA GLU A 22 -6.30 -11.62 21.02
C GLU A 22 -5.36 -12.10 19.92
N VAL A 23 -4.37 -11.28 19.61
CA VAL A 23 -3.28 -11.60 18.66
C VAL A 23 -1.95 -11.60 19.39
N LEU A 24 -1.08 -12.54 19.01
CA LEU A 24 0.28 -12.60 19.52
C LEU A 24 1.15 -11.52 18.85
N LEU A 25 1.83 -10.74 19.68
CA LEU A 25 2.90 -9.85 19.25
C LEU A 25 4.18 -10.19 20.00
N LEU A 26 5.29 -10.27 19.28
CA LEU A 26 6.63 -10.35 19.83
C LEU A 26 7.29 -8.98 19.83
N ARG A 27 8.14 -8.68 20.81
CA ARG A 27 8.98 -7.47 20.80
C ARG A 27 10.39 -7.82 20.36
N ARG A 28 10.83 -7.22 19.26
CA ARG A 28 12.22 -7.36 18.78
C ARG A 28 13.20 -6.80 19.82
N ALA A 29 14.34 -7.45 19.97
CA ALA A 29 15.44 -6.96 20.79
C ALA A 29 15.88 -5.56 20.34
N GLU A 30 16.37 -4.75 21.27
CA GLU A 30 16.91 -3.44 20.93
C GLU A 30 18.31 -3.57 20.32
N LYS A 31 18.50 -2.98 19.14
CA LYS A 31 19.78 -2.92 18.43
C LYS A 31 20.03 -1.47 17.99
N ALA A 32 21.20 -0.93 18.29
CA ALA A 32 21.54 0.48 18.07
C ALA A 32 21.43 0.92 16.58
N ASP A 33 21.61 -0.01 15.64
CA ASP A 33 21.68 0.26 14.19
C ASP A 33 20.52 -0.35 13.36
N ASP A 34 19.39 -0.68 13.98
CA ASP A 34 18.21 -1.21 13.29
C ASP A 34 16.99 -0.29 13.48
N GLN A 35 16.47 0.27 12.38
CA GLN A 35 15.27 1.11 12.41
C GLN A 35 14.05 0.36 13.00
N ASN A 36 14.02 -0.97 12.89
CA ASN A 36 12.97 -1.83 13.43
C ASN A 36 13.29 -2.37 14.85
N SER A 37 14.36 -1.90 15.47
CA SER A 37 14.70 -2.17 16.87
C SER A 37 13.52 -1.84 17.80
N GLY A 38 13.21 -2.73 18.75
CA GLY A 38 12.11 -2.57 19.70
C GLY A 38 10.70 -2.62 19.11
N ALA A 39 10.55 -2.90 17.80
CA ALA A 39 9.24 -2.98 17.16
C ALA A 39 8.45 -4.20 17.62
N SER A 40 7.13 -4.05 17.73
CA SER A 40 6.23 -5.18 17.90
C SER A 40 5.89 -5.81 16.55
N VAL A 41 6.09 -7.11 16.44
CA VAL A 41 6.00 -7.88 15.19
C VAL A 41 5.22 -9.18 15.40
N PHE A 42 4.79 -9.78 14.30
CA PHE A 42 4.38 -11.19 14.26
C PHE A 42 5.63 -12.06 14.06
N PRO A 43 5.65 -13.31 14.55
CA PRO A 43 6.75 -14.21 14.25
C PRO A 43 6.91 -14.39 12.75
N GLY A 44 8.13 -14.35 12.24
CA GLY A 44 8.39 -14.51 10.82
C GLY A 44 9.72 -13.98 10.34
N GLY A 45 10.13 -14.49 9.18
CA GLY A 45 11.44 -14.17 8.62
C GLY A 45 11.55 -14.52 7.16
N VAL A 46 12.80 -14.61 6.69
CA VAL A 46 13.13 -14.85 5.28
C VAL A 46 12.89 -16.31 4.95
N VAL A 47 12.33 -16.59 3.77
CA VAL A 47 12.25 -17.96 3.27
C VAL A 47 13.67 -18.42 2.91
N ASP A 48 14.15 -19.48 3.55
CA ASP A 48 15.46 -20.06 3.32
C ASP A 48 15.38 -21.22 2.33
N ALA A 49 16.45 -21.45 1.56
CA ALA A 49 16.48 -22.56 0.61
C ALA A 49 16.30 -23.94 1.28
N HIS A 50 16.70 -24.07 2.55
CA HIS A 50 16.52 -25.29 3.33
C HIS A 50 15.07 -25.53 3.74
N ASP A 51 14.18 -24.52 3.71
CA ASP A 51 12.75 -24.68 4.02
C ASP A 51 12.08 -25.70 3.09
N ARG A 52 12.60 -25.87 1.88
CA ARG A 52 12.16 -26.91 0.94
C ARG A 52 12.34 -28.33 1.49
N ARG A 53 13.32 -28.58 2.37
CA ARG A 53 13.52 -29.90 2.99
C ARG A 53 12.40 -30.26 3.96
N LEU A 54 11.73 -29.27 4.56
CA LEU A 54 10.60 -29.50 5.47
C LEU A 54 9.38 -30.07 4.75
N HIS A 55 9.31 -29.98 3.41
CA HIS A 55 8.22 -30.55 2.61
C HIS A 55 8.03 -32.05 2.90
N LEU A 56 9.10 -32.77 3.23
CA LEU A 56 9.07 -34.20 3.60
C LEU A 56 8.22 -34.49 4.85
N LEU A 57 8.03 -33.48 5.70
CA LEU A 57 7.27 -33.57 6.94
C LEU A 57 5.92 -32.85 6.85
N CYS A 58 5.68 -32.08 5.80
CA CYS A 58 4.43 -31.33 5.62
C CYS A 58 3.24 -32.27 5.44
N LYS A 59 2.12 -31.89 6.04
CA LYS A 59 0.82 -32.56 5.91
C LYS A 59 -0.27 -31.53 5.61
N GLY A 60 -1.31 -31.98 4.90
CA GLY A 60 -2.54 -31.22 4.70
C GLY A 60 -2.48 -30.19 3.58
N LEU A 61 -1.30 -29.93 3.03
CA LEU A 61 -1.08 -29.08 1.86
C LEU A 61 0.18 -29.57 1.12
N ASP A 62 0.08 -29.74 -0.20
CA ASP A 62 1.23 -30.00 -1.07
C ASP A 62 1.70 -28.71 -1.77
N ASP A 63 2.85 -28.78 -2.45
CA ASP A 63 3.42 -27.61 -3.12
C ASP A 63 2.56 -27.09 -4.27
N ALA A 64 1.86 -27.97 -5.00
CA ALA A 64 0.99 -27.55 -6.10
C ALA A 64 -0.18 -26.72 -5.58
N ALA A 65 -0.85 -27.17 -4.51
CA ALA A 65 -1.95 -26.46 -3.87
C ALA A 65 -1.47 -25.16 -3.19
N ALA A 66 -0.31 -25.18 -2.53
CA ALA A 66 0.27 -23.99 -1.92
C ALA A 66 0.65 -22.94 -3.00
N SER A 67 1.30 -23.36 -4.08
CA SER A 67 1.69 -22.51 -5.20
C SER A 67 0.48 -21.86 -5.86
N ALA A 68 -0.57 -22.66 -6.13
CA ALA A 68 -1.84 -22.16 -6.64
C ALA A 68 -2.49 -21.16 -5.68
N ARG A 69 -2.48 -21.43 -4.37
CA ARG A 69 -3.06 -20.54 -3.35
C ARG A 69 -2.35 -19.19 -3.25
N LEU A 70 -1.02 -19.19 -3.38
CA LEU A 70 -0.19 -17.99 -3.31
C LEU A 70 -0.08 -17.25 -4.65
N GLY A 71 -0.50 -17.86 -5.76
CA GLY A 71 -0.36 -17.30 -7.10
C GLY A 71 1.09 -17.28 -7.59
N VAL A 72 1.90 -18.26 -7.19
CA VAL A 72 3.29 -18.45 -7.64
C VAL A 72 3.41 -19.70 -8.52
N PRO A 73 4.39 -19.78 -9.45
CA PRO A 73 4.53 -20.93 -10.34
C PRO A 73 4.85 -22.24 -9.61
N ASP A 74 5.75 -22.18 -8.63
CA ASP A 74 6.19 -23.31 -7.80
C ASP A 74 6.75 -22.78 -6.46
N GLY A 75 7.03 -23.69 -5.52
CA GLY A 75 7.68 -23.34 -4.25
C GLY A 75 6.77 -22.62 -3.26
N GLY A 76 5.45 -22.69 -3.47
CA GLY A 76 4.48 -22.10 -2.55
C GLY A 76 4.56 -22.69 -1.15
N LEU A 77 4.93 -23.98 -1.01
CA LEU A 77 5.03 -24.65 0.29
C LEU A 77 6.26 -24.18 1.08
N ASP A 78 7.27 -23.58 0.43
CA ASP A 78 8.43 -22.97 1.09
C ASP A 78 8.00 -21.83 2.03
N TYR A 79 6.98 -21.04 1.65
CA TYR A 79 6.45 -19.96 2.48
C TYR A 79 5.73 -20.47 3.74
N TYR A 80 4.99 -21.56 3.60
CA TYR A 80 4.30 -22.17 4.73
C TYR A 80 5.31 -22.82 5.70
N ALA A 81 6.30 -23.53 5.15
CA ALA A 81 7.39 -24.12 5.93
C ALA A 81 8.19 -23.04 6.69
N ALA A 82 8.55 -21.94 6.01
CA ALA A 82 9.21 -20.79 6.64
C ALA A 82 8.36 -20.19 7.77
N ALA A 83 7.05 -19.99 7.56
CA ALA A 83 6.18 -19.45 8.60
C ALA A 83 6.12 -20.33 9.86
N VAL A 84 6.10 -21.67 9.69
CA VAL A 84 6.11 -22.61 10.82
C VAL A 84 7.48 -22.66 11.50
N ARG A 85 8.58 -22.69 10.74
CA ARG A 85 9.94 -22.66 11.27
C ARG A 85 10.17 -21.40 12.10
N GLU A 86 9.93 -20.23 11.52
CA GLU A 86 10.14 -18.93 12.17
C GLU A 86 9.24 -18.79 13.42
N CYS A 87 8.00 -19.29 13.37
CA CYS A 87 7.13 -19.31 14.54
C CYS A 87 7.69 -20.20 15.67
N PHE A 88 8.32 -21.31 15.33
CA PHE A 88 8.95 -22.16 16.34
C PHE A 88 10.22 -21.52 16.88
N GLU A 89 11.05 -20.94 16.01
CA GLU A 89 12.29 -20.25 16.37
C GLU A 89 12.03 -19.02 17.27
N GLU A 90 11.14 -18.13 16.85
CA GLU A 90 10.94 -16.85 17.54
C GLU A 90 9.91 -16.92 18.68
N ALA A 91 8.92 -17.82 18.61
CA ALA A 91 7.84 -17.88 19.61
C ALA A 91 7.81 -19.20 20.40
N GLY A 92 8.57 -20.22 20.01
CA GLY A 92 8.53 -21.54 20.62
C GLY A 92 7.21 -22.30 20.35
N VAL A 93 6.45 -21.90 19.34
CA VAL A 93 5.15 -22.48 18.98
C VAL A 93 5.28 -23.28 17.69
N LEU A 94 4.88 -24.55 17.71
CA LEU A 94 5.02 -25.47 16.59
C LEU A 94 3.65 -25.98 16.11
N PHE A 95 3.42 -25.88 14.80
CA PHE A 95 2.27 -26.49 14.13
C PHE A 95 2.66 -27.87 13.61
N ALA A 96 2.54 -28.87 14.47
CA ALA A 96 2.76 -30.26 14.13
C ALA A 96 1.67 -31.16 14.70
N SER A 97 1.43 -32.29 14.06
CA SER A 97 0.53 -33.35 14.50
C SER A 97 1.29 -34.65 14.78
N ASP A 98 0.79 -35.43 15.73
CA ASP A 98 1.25 -36.79 16.04
C ASP A 98 0.71 -37.84 15.03
N ALA A 99 1.04 -39.11 15.28
CA ALA A 99 0.61 -40.23 14.45
C ALA A 99 -0.93 -40.43 14.43
N GLU A 100 -1.63 -39.94 15.46
CA GLU A 100 -3.09 -39.96 15.56
C GLU A 100 -3.75 -38.67 15.01
N ASP A 101 -2.98 -37.83 14.32
CA ASP A 101 -3.43 -36.56 13.74
C ASP A 101 -3.88 -35.49 14.75
N ARG A 102 -3.42 -35.58 15.99
CA ARG A 102 -3.67 -34.57 17.02
C ARG A 102 -2.54 -33.56 17.03
N LEU A 103 -2.88 -32.28 17.16
CA LEU A 103 -1.87 -31.24 17.33
C LEU A 103 -1.04 -31.52 18.58
N VAL A 104 0.27 -31.36 18.46
CA VAL A 104 1.21 -31.63 19.55
C VAL A 104 1.05 -30.60 20.67
N GLU A 105 0.98 -31.10 21.90
CA GLU A 105 0.94 -30.28 23.11
C GLU A 105 2.33 -30.27 23.74
N LEU A 106 3.17 -29.30 23.34
CA LEU A 106 4.57 -29.20 23.76
C LEU A 106 4.75 -29.06 25.28
N ASP A 107 3.80 -28.45 25.98
CA ASP A 107 3.85 -28.26 27.43
C ASP A 107 3.69 -29.58 28.21
N ARG A 108 3.23 -30.66 27.55
CA ARG A 108 3.15 -32.00 28.15
C ARG A 108 4.48 -32.76 28.11
N LEU A 109 5.47 -32.24 27.38
CA LEU A 109 6.79 -32.85 27.32
C LEU A 109 7.58 -32.59 28.60
N LEU A 110 8.56 -33.44 28.88
CA LEU A 110 9.51 -33.19 29.95
C LEU A 110 10.20 -31.83 29.72
N PRO A 111 10.37 -30.98 30.75
CA PRO A 111 10.98 -29.66 30.60
C PRO A 111 12.35 -29.67 29.90
N SER A 112 13.18 -30.68 30.17
CA SER A 112 14.48 -30.85 29.52
C SER A 112 14.37 -31.16 28.02
N ARG A 113 13.36 -31.93 27.62
CA ARG A 113 13.07 -32.22 26.22
C ARG A 113 12.55 -30.98 25.51
N LEU A 114 11.62 -30.25 26.12
CA LEU A 114 11.11 -28.99 25.57
C LEU A 114 12.23 -27.96 25.39
N GLU A 115 13.15 -27.84 26.34
CA GLU A 115 14.30 -26.95 26.22
C GLU A 115 15.27 -27.40 25.12
N SER A 116 15.55 -28.70 25.01
CA SER A 116 16.39 -29.24 23.94
C SER A 116 15.78 -28.98 22.55
N MET A 117 14.45 -29.07 22.44
CA MET A 117 13.73 -28.79 21.20
C MET A 117 13.76 -27.30 20.84
N ARG A 118 13.58 -26.41 21.83
CA ARG A 118 13.71 -24.96 21.61
C ARG A 118 15.13 -24.58 21.22
N HIS A 119 16.13 -25.20 21.83
CA HIS A 119 17.52 -25.00 21.42
C HIS A 119 17.79 -25.54 20.01
N ALA A 120 17.16 -26.66 19.61
CA ALA A 120 17.22 -27.17 18.26
C ALA A 120 16.55 -26.22 17.24
N ALA A 121 15.47 -25.52 17.63
CA ALA A 121 14.86 -24.48 16.80
C ALA A 121 15.91 -23.43 16.38
N GLU A 122 16.73 -22.95 17.33
CA GLU A 122 17.79 -21.96 17.06
C GLU A 122 18.85 -22.44 16.05
N GLN A 123 18.95 -23.76 15.80
CA GLN A 123 19.91 -24.34 14.86
C GLN A 123 19.36 -24.44 13.43
N GLY A 124 18.11 -24.01 13.21
CA GLY A 124 17.49 -23.91 11.90
C GLY A 124 16.80 -25.17 11.39
N THR A 125 16.53 -25.17 10.09
CA THR A 125 15.66 -26.14 9.41
C THR A 125 16.02 -27.60 9.61
N ASP A 126 17.31 -27.94 9.59
CA ASP A 126 17.77 -29.33 9.69
C ASP A 126 17.51 -29.94 11.08
N ALA A 127 17.67 -29.13 12.11
CA ALA A 127 17.41 -29.54 13.48
C ALA A 127 15.91 -29.71 13.74
N LEU A 128 15.07 -28.82 13.19
CA LEU A 128 13.62 -28.98 13.20
C LEU A 128 13.19 -30.27 12.49
N LEU A 129 13.77 -30.56 11.32
CA LEU A 129 13.47 -31.77 10.57
C LEU A 129 13.82 -33.03 11.37
N ALA A 130 15.04 -33.10 11.91
CA ALA A 130 15.50 -34.23 12.72
C ALA A 130 14.65 -34.42 13.99
N MET A 131 14.26 -33.32 14.62
CA MET A 131 13.39 -33.34 15.80
C MET A 131 12.01 -33.91 15.47
N CYS A 132 11.36 -33.42 14.42
CA CYS A 132 10.05 -33.91 14.00
C CYS A 132 10.11 -35.38 13.59
N ASP A 133 11.13 -35.80 12.84
CA ASP A 133 11.31 -37.19 12.42
C ASP A 133 11.47 -38.12 13.63
N ALA A 134 12.31 -37.74 14.61
CA ALA A 134 12.53 -38.52 15.84
C ALA A 134 11.26 -38.68 16.71
N GLN A 135 10.28 -37.78 16.58
CA GLN A 135 9.00 -37.87 17.28
C GLN A 135 7.87 -38.46 16.41
N GLY A 136 8.13 -38.76 15.13
CA GLY A 136 7.10 -39.15 14.18
C GLY A 136 6.07 -38.05 13.88
N TRP A 137 6.45 -36.79 14.05
CA TRP A 137 5.57 -35.65 13.86
C TRP A 137 5.52 -35.19 12.40
N ARG A 138 4.40 -34.58 12.04
CA ARG A 138 4.18 -33.99 10.71
C ARG A 138 3.73 -32.54 10.86
N LEU A 139 4.31 -31.64 10.08
CA LEU A 139 4.01 -30.22 10.13
C LEU A 139 2.64 -29.95 9.50
N ALA A 140 1.71 -29.37 10.26
CA ALA A 140 0.29 -29.29 9.94
C ALA A 140 -0.04 -28.02 9.13
N MET A 141 0.26 -28.03 7.83
CA MET A 141 0.15 -26.86 6.94
C MET A 141 -1.30 -26.44 6.69
N ASP A 142 -2.25 -27.37 6.81
CA ASP A 142 -3.70 -27.13 6.73
C ASP A 142 -4.25 -26.24 7.86
N ARG A 143 -3.47 -26.04 8.93
CA ARG A 143 -3.81 -25.15 10.04
C ARG A 143 -3.52 -23.68 9.74
N LEU A 144 -2.72 -23.40 8.71
CA LEU A 144 -2.39 -22.04 8.29
C LEU A 144 -3.32 -21.60 7.16
N ALA A 145 -3.93 -20.43 7.31
CA ALA A 145 -4.69 -19.79 6.24
C ALA A 145 -3.92 -18.59 5.68
N TYR A 146 -3.76 -18.54 4.36
CA TYR A 146 -3.13 -17.38 3.70
C TYR A 146 -4.03 -16.14 3.86
N PHE A 147 -3.48 -15.06 4.39
CA PHE A 147 -4.24 -13.91 4.87
C PHE A 147 -3.93 -12.61 4.11
N SER A 148 -2.66 -12.24 3.97
CA SER A 148 -2.28 -11.01 3.26
C SER A 148 -0.91 -11.09 2.60
N HIS A 149 -0.67 -10.22 1.62
CA HIS A 149 0.57 -10.12 0.85
C HIS A 149 1.07 -8.68 0.91
N TRP A 150 2.31 -8.49 1.36
CA TRP A 150 2.92 -7.17 1.46
C TRP A 150 4.28 -7.12 0.78
N LEU A 151 4.52 -6.04 0.03
CA LEU A 151 5.83 -5.73 -0.53
C LEU A 151 6.30 -4.40 0.05
N THR A 152 7.50 -4.41 0.62
CA THR A 152 8.13 -3.19 1.14
C THR A 152 8.22 -2.14 0.03
N PRO A 153 7.86 -0.86 0.31
CA PRO A 153 7.85 0.20 -0.69
C PRO A 153 9.18 0.34 -1.43
N PRO A 154 9.16 0.80 -2.70
CA PRO A 154 10.33 1.35 -3.37
C PRO A 154 11.01 2.45 -2.52
N GLY A 155 12.30 2.67 -2.74
CA GLY A 155 13.10 3.64 -1.97
C GLY A 155 13.64 3.14 -0.62
N MET A 156 13.13 2.02 -0.10
CA MET A 156 13.66 1.42 1.13
C MET A 156 14.95 0.62 0.88
N PRO A 157 15.97 0.74 1.76
CA PRO A 157 17.26 0.07 1.56
C PRO A 157 17.19 -1.46 1.70
N ARG A 158 16.21 -1.97 2.46
CA ARG A 158 15.90 -3.39 2.61
C ARG A 158 14.45 -3.59 2.21
N ARG A 159 14.20 -4.47 1.23
CA ARG A 159 12.86 -4.78 0.76
C ARG A 159 12.54 -6.25 0.97
N PHE A 160 11.35 -6.48 1.48
CA PHE A 160 10.78 -7.80 1.72
C PHE A 160 9.47 -7.95 0.97
N ASP A 161 9.28 -9.11 0.38
CA ASP A 161 8.07 -9.58 -0.26
C ASP A 161 7.45 -10.67 0.65
N THR A 162 6.59 -10.26 1.58
CA THR A 162 6.15 -11.07 2.72
C THR A 162 4.74 -11.63 2.55
N ARG A 163 4.58 -12.94 2.80
CA ARG A 163 3.29 -13.64 2.84
C ARG A 163 2.89 -13.80 4.30
N PHE A 164 1.71 -13.31 4.67
CA PHE A 164 1.18 -13.47 6.01
C PHE A 164 0.18 -14.61 6.04
N PHE A 165 0.41 -15.54 6.94
CA PHE A 165 -0.52 -16.61 7.29
C PHE A 165 -1.17 -16.30 8.62
N ILE A 166 -2.35 -16.86 8.85
CA ILE A 166 -3.07 -16.75 10.11
C ILE A 166 -3.46 -18.13 10.60
N ALA A 167 -3.33 -18.34 11.91
CA ALA A 167 -3.67 -19.60 12.54
C ALA A 167 -4.19 -19.39 13.97
N GLN A 168 -4.98 -20.36 14.43
CA GLN A 168 -5.37 -20.42 15.83
C GLN A 168 -4.21 -20.99 16.65
N MET A 169 -3.96 -20.41 17.81
CA MET A 169 -2.96 -20.89 18.76
C MET A 169 -3.20 -22.38 19.06
N PRO A 170 -2.21 -23.26 18.85
CA PRO A 170 -2.36 -24.68 19.17
C PRO A 170 -2.50 -24.85 20.69
N PRO A 171 -3.34 -25.80 21.15
CA PRO A 171 -3.50 -26.07 22.57
C PRO A 171 -2.20 -26.61 23.19
N GLY A 172 -2.04 -26.41 24.50
CA GLY A 172 -0.94 -27.02 25.27
C GLY A 172 0.45 -26.57 24.83
N GLN A 173 0.59 -25.30 24.40
CA GLN A 173 1.89 -24.70 24.10
C GLN A 173 1.99 -23.30 24.71
N ALA A 174 3.03 -23.06 25.49
CA ALA A 174 3.38 -21.74 25.99
C ALA A 174 4.32 -21.00 25.03
N VAL A 175 4.01 -19.73 24.75
CA VAL A 175 4.88 -18.84 23.98
C VAL A 175 6.15 -18.55 24.78
N LYS A 176 7.32 -18.80 24.19
CA LYS A 176 8.62 -18.47 24.75
C LYS A 176 9.47 -17.82 23.66
N PRO A 177 9.69 -16.49 23.71
CA PRO A 177 10.66 -15.81 22.87
C PRO A 177 12.05 -16.43 22.96
N ASP A 178 12.84 -16.34 21.89
CA ASP A 178 14.22 -16.85 21.82
C ASP A 178 15.21 -16.10 22.74
N GLY A 179 14.83 -14.92 23.22
CA GLY A 179 15.66 -14.06 24.05
C GLY A 179 16.80 -13.35 23.32
N ARG A 180 16.93 -13.53 22.00
CA ARG A 180 17.99 -12.93 21.16
C ARG A 180 17.41 -12.00 20.10
N GLU A 181 16.53 -12.50 19.25
CA GLU A 181 15.83 -11.72 18.25
C GLU A 181 14.57 -11.09 18.82
N THR A 182 13.87 -11.83 19.67
CA THR A 182 12.65 -11.43 20.35
C THR A 182 12.78 -11.65 21.85
N VAL A 183 12.43 -10.63 22.63
CA VAL A 183 12.71 -10.61 24.07
C VAL A 183 11.46 -10.69 24.93
N GLU A 184 10.31 -10.38 24.36
CA GLU A 184 9.03 -10.38 25.05
C GLU A 184 7.92 -10.82 24.10
N HIS A 185 6.84 -11.34 24.66
CA HIS A 185 5.60 -11.60 23.96
C HIS A 185 4.42 -10.93 24.67
N MET A 186 3.39 -10.61 23.89
CA MET A 186 2.15 -10.02 24.39
C MET A 186 0.97 -10.61 23.64
N TRP A 187 -0.07 -10.97 24.38
CA TRP A 187 -1.39 -11.21 23.82
C TRP A 187 -2.24 -9.97 24.05
N LEU A 188 -2.71 -9.37 22.97
CA LEU A 188 -3.49 -8.13 23.02
C LEU A 188 -4.67 -8.21 22.07
N LYS A 189 -5.76 -7.51 22.38
CA LYS A 189 -6.79 -7.29 21.37
C LYS A 189 -6.21 -6.47 20.22
N PRO A 190 -6.54 -6.77 18.96
CA PRO A 190 -5.97 -6.04 17.83
C PRO A 190 -6.20 -4.51 17.90
N ALA A 191 -7.39 -4.09 18.30
CA ALA A 191 -7.73 -2.67 18.47
C ALA A 191 -6.87 -1.98 19.56
N GLU A 192 -6.62 -2.66 20.68
CA GLU A 192 -5.79 -2.15 21.77
C GLU A 192 -4.32 -2.05 21.36
N ALA A 193 -3.82 -3.05 20.63
CA ALA A 193 -2.45 -3.07 20.12
C ALA A 193 -2.21 -1.93 19.11
N ALA A 194 -3.16 -1.67 18.21
CA ALA A 194 -3.05 -0.60 17.21
C ALA A 194 -3.17 0.81 17.84
N HIS A 195 -3.83 0.93 18.99
CA HIS A 195 -4.15 2.23 19.58
C HIS A 195 -2.88 3.02 20.01
N PRO A 196 -2.72 4.30 19.62
CA PRO A 196 -1.51 5.08 19.92
C PRO A 196 -1.15 5.17 21.41
N ARG A 197 -2.15 5.21 22.30
CA ARG A 197 -1.93 5.23 23.76
C ARG A 197 -1.21 3.99 24.30
N ARG A 198 -1.21 2.87 23.57
CA ARG A 198 -0.44 1.69 23.96
C ARG A 198 1.07 1.90 23.83
N GLY A 199 1.49 2.85 23.00
CA GLY A 199 2.91 3.19 22.84
C GLY A 199 3.74 2.12 22.12
N LEU A 200 3.11 1.14 21.44
CA LEU A 200 3.85 0.15 20.67
C LEU A 200 4.48 0.78 19.42
N LYS A 201 5.75 0.48 19.19
CA LYS A 201 6.41 0.78 17.93
C LYS A 201 5.94 -0.24 16.88
N LEU A 202 5.02 0.19 16.02
CA LEU A 202 4.44 -0.65 14.97
C LEU A 202 4.92 -0.23 13.59
N MET A 203 5.40 -1.18 12.81
CA MET A 203 5.59 -0.98 11.37
C MET A 203 4.22 -0.81 10.69
N ASN A 204 4.20 -0.16 9.52
CA ASN A 204 2.95 0.08 8.78
C ASN A 204 2.18 -1.22 8.51
N VAL A 205 2.86 -2.28 8.06
CA VAL A 205 2.24 -3.60 7.84
C VAL A 205 1.59 -4.16 9.11
N THR A 206 2.29 -4.11 10.25
CA THR A 206 1.74 -4.57 11.53
C THR A 206 0.52 -3.75 11.93
N ARG A 207 0.60 -2.42 11.86
CA ARG A 207 -0.51 -1.52 12.19
C ARG A 207 -1.75 -1.80 11.34
N ARG A 208 -1.60 -1.82 10.01
CA ARG A 208 -2.71 -2.08 9.08
C ARG A 208 -3.30 -3.48 9.26
N THR A 209 -2.46 -4.46 9.56
CA THR A 209 -2.91 -5.82 9.88
C THR A 209 -3.75 -5.82 11.18
N LEU A 210 -3.28 -5.17 12.25
CA LEU A 210 -4.03 -5.07 13.51
C LEU A 210 -5.37 -4.34 13.34
N GLU A 211 -5.41 -3.27 12.54
CA GLU A 211 -6.64 -2.56 12.20
C GLU A 211 -7.63 -3.44 11.42
N GLN A 212 -7.15 -4.27 10.50
CA GLN A 212 -7.99 -5.26 9.81
C GLN A 212 -8.50 -6.34 10.77
N LEU A 213 -7.62 -6.89 11.61
CA LEU A 213 -7.99 -7.91 12.60
C LEU A 213 -9.01 -7.40 13.63
N ALA A 214 -8.98 -6.10 13.96
CA ALA A 214 -9.92 -5.47 14.89
C ALA A 214 -11.38 -5.50 14.42
N SER A 215 -11.64 -5.81 13.15
CA SER A 215 -12.99 -5.96 12.60
C SER A 215 -13.65 -7.32 12.91
N PHE A 216 -12.90 -8.28 13.46
CA PHE A 216 -13.40 -9.63 13.77
C PHE A 216 -13.68 -9.82 15.26
N GLY A 217 -14.74 -10.57 15.59
CA GLY A 217 -15.15 -10.87 16.96
C GLY A 217 -14.45 -12.07 17.59
N SER A 218 -14.00 -13.04 16.76
CA SER A 218 -13.36 -14.28 17.21
C SER A 218 -12.24 -14.73 16.27
N ALA A 219 -11.32 -15.55 16.79
CA ALA A 219 -10.26 -16.17 16.00
C ALA A 219 -10.83 -17.04 14.87
N ALA A 220 -11.90 -17.77 15.15
CA ALA A 220 -12.58 -18.62 14.17
C ALA A 220 -13.13 -17.81 12.99
N ASP A 221 -13.80 -16.68 13.24
CA ASP A 221 -14.35 -15.82 12.18
C ASP A 221 -13.25 -15.25 11.30
N CYS A 222 -12.14 -14.82 11.91
CA CYS A 222 -11.01 -14.27 11.18
C CYS A 222 -10.33 -15.30 10.27
N ILE A 223 -10.12 -16.53 10.77
CA ILE A 223 -9.55 -17.63 9.99
C ILE A 223 -10.50 -18.08 8.89
N ALA A 224 -11.81 -18.13 9.16
CA ALA A 224 -12.83 -18.45 8.15
C ALA A 224 -12.84 -17.39 7.02
N HIS A 225 -12.72 -16.12 7.37
CA HIS A 225 -12.54 -15.04 6.38
C HIS A 225 -11.27 -15.24 5.55
N ALA A 226 -10.12 -15.50 6.18
CA ALA A 226 -8.87 -15.74 5.47
C ALA A 226 -8.97 -16.90 4.44
N ARG A 227 -9.68 -17.97 4.81
CA ARG A 227 -9.94 -19.13 3.94
C ARG A 227 -10.91 -18.83 2.81
N SER A 228 -11.82 -17.87 2.96
CA SER A 228 -12.81 -17.52 1.92
C SER A 228 -12.26 -16.54 0.87
N LEU A 229 -11.13 -15.87 1.13
CA LEU A 229 -10.49 -14.96 0.18
C LEU A 229 -10.07 -15.70 -1.09
N THR A 230 -10.75 -15.44 -2.20
CA THR A 230 -10.40 -16.03 -3.51
C THR A 230 -9.20 -15.35 -4.16
N ARG A 231 -8.95 -14.08 -3.83
CA ARG A 231 -7.79 -13.31 -4.28
C ARG A 231 -7.24 -12.49 -3.12
N ILE A 232 -5.93 -12.50 -2.97
CA ILE A 232 -5.21 -11.63 -2.04
C ILE A 232 -4.41 -10.63 -2.87
N VAL A 233 -4.69 -9.35 -2.65
CA VAL A 233 -4.03 -8.25 -3.37
C VAL A 233 -2.66 -8.00 -2.74
N LEU A 234 -1.66 -7.76 -3.59
CA LEU A 234 -0.36 -7.29 -3.15
C LEU A 234 -0.48 -5.86 -2.59
N ASN A 235 -0.27 -5.73 -1.29
CA ASN A 235 -0.19 -4.44 -0.61
C ASN A 235 1.25 -3.92 -0.72
N MET A 236 1.48 -3.02 -1.67
CA MET A 236 2.75 -2.31 -1.79
C MET A 236 2.51 -0.82 -1.55
N PRO A 237 2.70 -0.31 -0.32
CA PRO A 237 2.68 1.12 -0.05
C PRO A 237 3.70 1.85 -0.93
N ARG A 238 3.55 3.17 -1.01
CA ARG A 238 4.56 4.07 -1.60
C ARG A 238 5.07 5.03 -0.53
N LEU A 239 6.27 5.58 -0.70
CA LEU A 239 6.77 6.62 0.20
C LEU A 239 6.46 7.98 -0.40
N ALA A 240 6.02 8.92 0.44
CA ALA A 240 5.83 10.30 0.03
C ALA A 240 6.10 11.25 1.20
N ASP A 241 6.47 12.48 0.85
CA ASP A 241 6.71 13.56 1.79
C ASP A 241 5.46 14.43 1.98
N GLY A 242 5.37 15.12 3.12
CA GLY A 242 4.24 15.99 3.44
C GLY A 242 4.42 16.67 4.80
N PRO A 243 3.39 17.36 5.30
CA PRO A 243 3.49 18.21 6.50
C PRO A 243 3.95 17.49 7.77
N SER A 244 3.69 16.20 7.90
CA SER A 244 4.11 15.37 9.04
C SER A 244 5.39 14.58 8.78
N GLY A 245 6.18 14.98 7.77
CA GLY A 245 7.36 14.27 7.32
C GLY A 245 7.03 13.07 6.43
N ARG A 246 8.06 12.32 6.04
CA ARG A 246 7.96 11.16 5.14
C ARG A 246 7.16 10.02 5.78
N ARG A 247 6.21 9.44 5.05
CA ARG A 247 5.48 8.24 5.49
C ARG A 247 5.12 7.29 4.34
N PRO A 248 4.79 6.02 4.66
CA PRO A 248 4.07 5.15 3.76
C PRO A 248 2.68 5.71 3.42
N VAL A 249 2.29 5.56 2.16
CA VAL A 249 0.96 5.84 1.60
C VAL A 249 0.42 4.53 1.06
N ASN A 250 -0.71 4.09 1.62
CA ASN A 250 -1.34 2.80 1.29
C ASN A 250 -2.20 2.89 0.03
N ILE A 251 -2.57 1.72 -0.53
CA ILE A 251 -3.22 1.60 -1.86
C ILE A 251 -4.58 2.31 -1.94
N GLU A 252 -5.28 2.40 -0.81
CA GLU A 252 -6.58 3.04 -0.66
C GLU A 252 -6.52 4.56 -0.52
N GLU A 253 -5.34 5.14 -0.30
CA GLU A 253 -5.20 6.58 -0.12
C GLU A 253 -5.20 7.31 -1.46
N ALA A 254 -5.89 8.45 -1.54
CA ALA A 254 -6.10 9.21 -2.79
C ALA A 254 -4.79 9.58 -3.51
N ALA A 255 -3.70 9.80 -2.77
CA ALA A 255 -2.39 10.16 -3.33
C ALA A 255 -1.67 8.98 -4.01
N TYR A 256 -2.10 7.74 -3.77
CA TYR A 256 -1.34 6.54 -4.14
C TYR A 256 -1.01 6.44 -5.63
N GLU A 257 -2.01 6.68 -6.49
CA GLU A 257 -1.85 6.59 -7.94
C GLU A 257 -0.93 7.71 -8.48
N GLU A 258 -1.11 8.95 -8.01
CA GLU A 258 -0.25 10.07 -8.38
C GLU A 258 1.21 9.82 -7.95
N ILE A 259 1.44 9.42 -6.70
CA ILE A 259 2.78 9.07 -6.22
C ILE A 259 3.39 8.00 -7.10
N GLY A 260 2.59 7.04 -7.57
CA GLY A 260 3.07 6.00 -8.44
C GLY A 260 3.47 6.41 -9.83
N ARG A 261 2.85 7.47 -10.33
CA ARG A 261 3.23 8.10 -11.60
C ARG A 261 4.48 8.97 -11.43
N LEU A 262 4.58 9.71 -10.33
CA LEU A 262 5.63 10.71 -10.12
C LEU A 262 6.93 10.14 -9.56
N ASP A 263 6.83 9.11 -8.72
CA ASP A 263 7.96 8.54 -8.00
C ASP A 263 7.85 7.01 -7.92
N PRO A 264 7.93 6.31 -9.07
CA PRO A 264 7.79 4.86 -9.12
C PRO A 264 8.88 4.12 -8.33
N ASP A 265 10.06 4.73 -8.19
CA ASP A 265 11.23 4.15 -7.52
C ASP A 265 11.39 4.58 -6.05
N GLY A 266 10.56 5.51 -5.56
CA GLY A 266 10.54 5.96 -4.17
C GLY A 266 11.74 6.85 -3.77
N GLN A 267 12.23 7.68 -4.68
CA GLN A 267 13.35 8.60 -4.47
C GLN A 267 13.01 9.80 -3.58
N GLY A 268 11.71 10.03 -3.31
CA GLY A 268 11.22 11.10 -2.44
C GLY A 268 10.80 12.37 -3.18
N HIS A 269 10.25 12.22 -4.39
CA HIS A 269 9.80 13.37 -5.20
C HIS A 269 8.30 13.63 -5.10
N ALA A 270 7.54 12.68 -4.57
CA ALA A 270 6.09 12.75 -4.49
C ALA A 270 5.57 13.23 -3.13
N ARG A 271 4.31 13.69 -3.13
CA ARG A 271 3.64 14.28 -1.97
C ARG A 271 2.37 13.50 -1.61
N TYR A 272 2.07 13.36 -0.31
CA TYR A 272 0.78 12.82 0.15
C TYR A 272 -0.22 13.90 0.56
N ALA A 273 0.16 15.17 0.50
CA ALA A 273 -0.71 16.31 0.78
C ALA A 273 -0.54 17.40 -0.28
N LEU A 274 -1.64 18.04 -0.66
CA LEU A 274 -1.69 19.15 -1.60
C LEU A 274 -1.94 20.45 -0.82
N GLU A 275 -0.88 21.18 -0.54
CA GLU A 275 -0.98 22.50 0.09
C GLU A 275 -1.36 23.55 -0.97
N PRO A 276 -2.13 24.60 -0.62
CA PRO A 276 -2.47 25.66 -1.57
C PRO A 276 -1.21 26.28 -2.18
N GLY A 277 -1.19 26.41 -3.51
CA GLY A 277 -0.04 26.90 -4.26
C GLY A 277 1.05 25.85 -4.52
N LEU A 278 0.90 24.60 -4.05
CA LEU A 278 1.86 23.54 -4.36
C LEU A 278 1.93 23.31 -5.87
N VAL A 279 3.11 23.56 -6.42
CA VAL A 279 3.43 23.31 -7.83
C VAL A 279 3.89 21.86 -7.98
N THR A 280 3.29 21.12 -8.89
CA THR A 280 3.65 19.72 -9.17
C THR A 280 3.81 19.50 -10.66
N GLN A 281 5.00 19.10 -11.10
CA GLN A 281 5.21 18.60 -12.45
C GLN A 281 4.60 17.19 -12.54
N LEU A 282 3.46 17.06 -13.23
CA LEU A 282 2.75 15.78 -13.36
C LEU A 282 3.27 14.92 -14.51
N SER A 283 3.83 15.56 -15.53
CA SER A 283 4.52 14.96 -16.68
C SER A 283 5.33 16.03 -17.39
N ALA A 284 6.05 15.70 -18.47
CA ALA A 284 6.73 16.72 -19.29
C ALA A 284 5.76 17.79 -19.86
N ARG A 285 4.46 17.46 -19.96
CA ARG A 285 3.45 18.31 -20.61
C ARG A 285 2.45 18.94 -19.65
N VAL A 286 2.47 18.58 -18.37
CA VAL A 286 1.45 18.98 -17.41
C VAL A 286 2.08 19.44 -16.11
N VAL A 287 1.75 20.67 -15.69
CA VAL A 287 2.07 21.21 -14.36
C VAL A 287 0.80 21.60 -13.65
N ARG A 288 0.59 21.09 -12.43
CA ARG A 288 -0.51 21.49 -11.55
C ARG A 288 -0.03 22.57 -10.60
N VAL A 289 -0.86 23.59 -10.37
CA VAL A 289 -0.79 24.43 -9.17
C VAL A 289 -2.02 24.15 -8.32
N ALA A 290 -1.81 23.61 -7.12
CA ALA A 290 -2.87 23.19 -6.23
C ALA A 290 -3.67 24.39 -5.68
N GLY A 291 -4.98 24.24 -5.64
CA GLY A 291 -5.89 25.19 -5.02
C GLY A 291 -6.11 24.88 -3.54
N ALA A 292 -6.71 25.84 -2.83
CA ALA A 292 -7.24 25.61 -1.48
C ALA A 292 -8.48 24.70 -1.51
N ALA A 293 -8.94 24.25 -0.33
CA ALA A 293 -10.07 23.32 -0.22
C ALA A 293 -11.36 23.80 -0.93
N GLU A 294 -11.62 25.11 -0.92
CA GLU A 294 -12.76 25.76 -1.57
C GLU A 294 -12.46 26.25 -3.00
N SER A 295 -11.27 25.93 -3.53
CA SER A 295 -10.79 26.35 -4.85
C SER A 295 -10.55 25.14 -5.75
N HIS A 296 -10.37 25.40 -7.04
CA HIS A 296 -9.97 24.40 -8.02
C HIS A 296 -8.46 24.48 -8.29
N HIS A 297 -7.90 23.39 -8.80
CA HIS A 297 -6.56 23.30 -9.35
C HIS A 297 -6.49 24.03 -10.68
N SER A 298 -5.31 24.57 -10.96
CA SER A 298 -5.00 25.17 -12.25
C SER A 298 -3.91 24.34 -12.92
N TYR A 299 -3.99 24.19 -14.24
CA TYR A 299 -3.10 23.31 -15.00
C TYR A 299 -2.45 24.03 -16.17
N PHE A 300 -1.12 24.03 -16.21
CA PHE A 300 -0.39 24.31 -17.43
C PHE A 300 -0.31 23.05 -18.29
N VAL A 301 -0.68 23.17 -19.56
CA VAL A 301 -0.63 22.08 -20.54
C VAL A 301 0.10 22.54 -21.81
N GLY A 302 1.15 21.82 -22.23
CA GLY A 302 1.99 22.23 -23.35
C GLY A 302 3.32 21.47 -23.42
N GLY A 303 4.41 22.16 -23.78
CA GLY A 303 5.78 21.70 -23.48
C GLY A 303 6.79 21.77 -24.62
N GLU A 304 6.50 21.22 -25.81
CA GLU A 304 7.57 20.94 -26.78
C GLU A 304 8.14 22.17 -27.51
N ASN A 305 7.38 23.27 -27.61
CA ASN A 305 7.85 24.51 -28.26
C ASN A 305 7.81 25.73 -27.34
N GLY A 306 7.81 25.52 -26.02
CA GLY A 306 7.78 26.60 -25.02
C GLY A 306 6.45 27.36 -24.90
N HIS A 307 5.43 26.97 -25.67
CA HIS A 307 4.07 27.51 -25.57
C HIS A 307 3.17 26.65 -24.69
N TRP A 308 2.37 27.30 -23.86
CA TRP A 308 1.52 26.65 -22.86
C TRP A 308 0.11 27.22 -22.87
N ALA A 309 -0.87 26.34 -22.67
CA ALA A 309 -2.21 26.73 -22.25
C ALA A 309 -2.30 26.65 -20.72
N LEU A 310 -3.05 27.58 -20.12
CA LEU A 310 -3.37 27.57 -18.70
C LEU A 310 -4.87 27.34 -18.54
N ILE A 311 -5.23 26.19 -17.98
CA ILE A 311 -6.61 25.75 -17.74
C ILE A 311 -7.01 26.13 -16.31
N ASP A 312 -8.19 26.73 -16.20
CA ASP A 312 -8.81 27.18 -14.95
C ASP A 312 -7.86 28.01 -14.05
N PRO A 313 -7.27 29.10 -14.58
CA PRO A 313 -6.45 29.98 -13.76
C PRO A 313 -7.27 30.77 -12.75
N VAL A 314 -6.64 31.06 -11.61
CA VAL A 314 -7.22 31.95 -10.59
C VAL A 314 -6.53 33.33 -10.58
N PRO A 315 -7.27 34.42 -10.24
CA PRO A 315 -6.71 35.76 -10.09
C PRO A 315 -5.55 35.87 -9.08
N HIS A 316 -4.74 36.91 -9.26
CA HIS A 316 -3.73 37.32 -8.28
C HIS A 316 -4.34 37.82 -6.96
N GLY A 317 -3.52 37.88 -5.91
CA GLY A 317 -3.96 38.20 -4.54
C GLY A 317 -4.38 36.97 -3.73
N SER A 318 -4.29 35.78 -4.33
CA SER A 318 -4.37 34.50 -3.63
C SER A 318 -3.01 33.80 -3.68
N VAL A 319 -2.73 32.94 -2.69
CA VAL A 319 -1.51 32.10 -2.66
C VAL A 319 -1.35 31.30 -3.96
N GLN A 320 -2.45 30.74 -4.47
CA GLN A 320 -2.46 29.98 -5.72
C GLN A 320 -2.17 30.87 -6.94
N GLY A 321 -2.74 32.07 -7.02
CA GLY A 321 -2.53 33.02 -8.12
C GLY A 321 -1.11 33.57 -8.18
N GLU A 322 -0.45 33.73 -7.04
CA GLU A 322 0.97 34.08 -6.96
C GLU A 322 1.86 32.92 -7.42
N ALA A 323 1.59 31.70 -6.91
CA ALA A 323 2.30 30.49 -7.32
C ALA A 323 2.18 30.22 -8.82
N LEU A 324 0.99 30.44 -9.41
CA LEU A 324 0.76 30.31 -10.86
C LEU A 324 1.71 31.16 -11.69
N ARG A 325 1.94 32.42 -11.30
CA ARG A 325 2.83 33.32 -12.04
C ARG A 325 4.28 32.83 -11.99
N ALA A 326 4.72 32.37 -10.82
CA ALA A 326 6.07 31.86 -10.62
C ALA A 326 6.30 30.49 -11.31
N ALA A 327 5.25 29.69 -11.44
CA ALA A 327 5.31 28.31 -11.93
C ALA A 327 5.16 28.16 -13.45
N ALA A 328 4.91 29.24 -14.20
CA ALA A 328 4.72 29.18 -15.64
C ALA A 328 5.95 28.55 -16.33
N PRO A 329 5.84 27.37 -16.98
CA PRO A 329 7.02 26.66 -17.50
C PRO A 329 7.57 27.27 -18.80
N GLY A 330 6.87 28.25 -19.36
CA GLY A 330 7.20 28.91 -20.62
C GLY A 330 6.18 30.00 -20.94
N GLN A 331 6.10 30.40 -22.21
CA GLN A 331 5.15 31.43 -22.64
C GLN A 331 3.71 30.88 -22.63
N VAL A 332 2.87 31.48 -21.79
CA VAL A 332 1.43 31.19 -21.76
C VAL A 332 0.76 31.92 -22.92
N LYS A 333 0.20 31.18 -23.89
CA LYS A 333 -0.46 31.74 -25.08
C LYS A 333 -1.98 31.60 -25.06
N TRP A 334 -2.50 30.73 -24.20
CA TRP A 334 -3.93 30.44 -24.14
C TRP A 334 -4.40 30.36 -22.69
N LEU A 335 -5.48 31.07 -22.39
CA LEU A 335 -6.22 30.96 -21.13
C LEU A 335 -7.53 30.22 -21.42
N LEU A 336 -7.76 29.12 -20.72
CA LEU A 336 -8.89 28.22 -20.94
C LEU A 336 -9.68 28.05 -19.64
N SER A 337 -10.96 27.78 -19.76
CA SER A 337 -11.78 27.36 -18.61
C SER A 337 -12.72 26.22 -18.93
N THR A 338 -12.89 25.33 -17.95
CA THR A 338 -13.87 24.23 -17.92
C THR A 338 -15.28 24.72 -17.56
N ALA A 339 -15.40 25.92 -16.98
CA ALA A 339 -16.70 26.54 -16.68
C ALA A 339 -17.47 26.91 -17.94
N ALA A 340 -18.79 27.10 -17.82
CA ALA A 340 -19.63 27.60 -18.91
C ALA A 340 -19.14 28.98 -19.40
N GLY A 341 -19.19 29.24 -20.71
CA GLY A 341 -18.81 30.53 -21.31
C GLY A 341 -19.83 31.63 -21.10
N THR A 342 -20.03 32.04 -19.86
CA THR A 342 -20.93 33.13 -19.48
C THR A 342 -20.17 34.43 -19.26
N ARG A 343 -20.86 35.57 -19.26
CA ARG A 343 -20.24 36.85 -18.92
C ARG A 343 -19.58 36.84 -17.52
N ALA A 344 -20.17 36.10 -16.58
CA ALA A 344 -19.69 36.00 -15.20
C ALA A 344 -18.37 35.24 -15.09
N SER A 345 -18.14 34.21 -15.91
CA SER A 345 -16.89 33.44 -15.96
C SER A 345 -15.86 34.04 -16.92
N ALA A 346 -16.28 34.80 -17.92
CA ALA A 346 -15.39 35.47 -18.87
C ALA A 346 -14.65 36.66 -18.27
N ALA A 347 -15.31 37.48 -17.44
CA ALA A 347 -14.68 38.67 -16.89
C ALA A 347 -13.45 38.38 -16.00
N PRO A 348 -13.48 37.39 -15.08
CA PRO A 348 -12.28 36.99 -14.33
C PRO A 348 -11.14 36.48 -15.22
N LEU A 349 -11.46 35.69 -16.26
CA LEU A 349 -10.47 35.11 -17.17
C LEU A 349 -9.81 36.18 -18.06
N GLU A 350 -10.57 37.18 -18.50
CA GLU A 350 -10.02 38.34 -19.23
C GLU A 350 -9.14 39.24 -18.35
N GLY A 351 -9.52 39.43 -17.07
CA GLY A 351 -8.72 40.21 -16.12
C GLY A 351 -7.29 39.66 -15.94
N LEU A 352 -7.10 38.36 -16.16
CA LEU A 352 -5.81 37.69 -16.08
C LEU A 352 -4.83 38.04 -17.21
N ARG A 353 -5.29 38.69 -18.29
CA ARG A 353 -4.39 39.20 -19.33
C ARG A 353 -3.45 40.29 -18.82
N SER A 354 -3.76 40.93 -17.69
CA SER A 354 -2.79 41.79 -17.00
C SER A 354 -1.51 41.05 -16.59
N ALA A 355 -1.59 39.74 -16.38
CA ALA A 355 -0.48 38.87 -16.04
C ALA A 355 0.12 38.15 -17.24
N TRP A 356 -0.73 37.85 -18.23
CA TRP A 356 -0.36 37.18 -19.47
C TRP A 356 -0.88 37.99 -20.67
N PRO A 357 -0.22 39.12 -21.01
CA PRO A 357 -0.75 40.08 -21.99
C PRO A 357 -0.90 39.50 -23.40
N ASP A 358 0.00 38.57 -23.75
CA ASP A 358 0.04 37.90 -25.05
C ASP A 358 -0.89 36.68 -25.13
N ALA A 359 -1.56 36.30 -24.03
CA ALA A 359 -2.42 35.14 -24.01
C ALA A 359 -3.82 35.47 -24.57
N ALA A 360 -4.31 34.60 -25.44
CA ALA A 360 -5.67 34.63 -25.93
C ALA A 360 -6.60 33.87 -24.97
N VAL A 361 -7.73 34.47 -24.62
CA VAL A 361 -8.80 33.79 -23.89
C VAL A 361 -9.66 33.02 -24.90
N LEU A 362 -9.75 31.69 -24.75
CA LEU A 362 -10.53 30.85 -25.67
C LEU A 362 -11.68 30.13 -24.95
N TRP A 363 -12.81 30.03 -25.66
CA TRP A 363 -14.02 29.34 -25.22
C TRP A 363 -14.42 28.27 -26.24
N PRO A 364 -13.63 27.20 -26.37
CA PRO A 364 -13.92 26.18 -27.38
C PRO A 364 -15.15 25.35 -26.99
N GLU A 365 -15.87 24.86 -28.00
CA GLU A 365 -17.07 24.07 -27.83
C GLU A 365 -16.75 22.56 -27.81
N PRO A 366 -17.56 21.73 -27.13
CA PRO A 366 -17.43 20.28 -27.21
C PRO A 366 -17.38 19.78 -28.66
N GLY A 367 -16.34 19.00 -28.99
CA GLY A 367 -16.04 18.56 -30.35
C GLY A 367 -14.84 19.29 -30.98
N ASP A 368 -14.46 20.46 -30.45
CA ASP A 368 -13.30 21.21 -30.93
C ASP A 368 -11.97 20.50 -30.62
N THR A 369 -10.95 20.84 -31.39
CA THR A 369 -9.57 20.40 -31.18
C THR A 369 -8.62 21.59 -31.20
N LEU A 370 -7.90 21.82 -30.11
CA LEU A 370 -6.89 22.86 -29.98
C LEU A 370 -5.49 22.28 -30.17
N ARG A 371 -4.69 22.89 -31.05
CA ARG A 371 -3.29 22.51 -31.30
C ARG A 371 -2.35 23.52 -30.67
N LEU A 372 -1.72 23.15 -29.55
CA LEU A 372 -0.92 24.03 -28.68
C LEU A 372 0.57 24.08 -29.06
N GLY A 373 0.92 23.85 -30.33
CA GLY A 373 2.32 23.82 -30.76
C GLY A 373 3.14 22.76 -30.01
N GLY A 374 2.65 21.51 -30.01
CA GLY A 374 3.31 20.37 -29.35
C GLY A 374 2.37 19.53 -28.49
N ALA A 375 1.18 20.02 -28.17
CA ALA A 375 0.15 19.27 -27.46
C ALA A 375 -1.21 19.47 -28.14
N THR A 376 -2.10 18.49 -28.01
CA THR A 376 -3.43 18.51 -28.61
C THR A 376 -4.48 18.34 -27.51
N LEU A 377 -5.36 19.33 -27.38
CA LEU A 377 -6.52 19.25 -26.48
C LEU A 377 -7.78 18.97 -27.30
N HIS A 378 -8.43 17.85 -27.02
CA HIS A 378 -9.79 17.57 -27.50
C HIS A 378 -10.79 18.07 -26.45
N VAL A 379 -11.78 18.85 -26.89
CA VAL A 379 -12.80 19.40 -26.01
C VAL A 379 -13.97 18.44 -25.94
N ARG A 380 -14.31 17.99 -24.73
CA ARG A 380 -15.35 17.01 -24.45
C ARG A 380 -16.51 17.68 -23.70
N PRO A 381 -17.76 17.23 -23.89
CA PRO A 381 -18.85 17.63 -23.00
C PRO A 381 -18.59 17.06 -21.59
N ALA A 382 -19.06 17.75 -20.56
CA ALA A 382 -19.03 17.20 -19.21
C ALA A 382 -20.19 16.22 -18.98
N ASP A 383 -19.96 15.20 -18.16
CA ASP A 383 -20.97 14.23 -17.77
C ASP A 383 -21.88 14.83 -16.67
N HIS A 384 -23.10 15.23 -17.04
CA HIS A 384 -24.19 15.65 -16.14
C HIS A 384 -23.91 16.85 -15.20
N GLY A 385 -24.19 18.08 -15.67
CA GLY A 385 -24.08 19.32 -14.88
C GLY A 385 -22.69 19.96 -14.94
N ALA A 386 -22.55 21.20 -14.43
CA ALA A 386 -21.31 21.96 -14.48
C ALA A 386 -20.15 21.14 -13.90
N PRO A 387 -18.98 21.03 -14.56
CA PRO A 387 -18.45 21.93 -15.60
C PRO A 387 -19.14 21.85 -16.96
N ALA A 388 -18.94 22.84 -17.84
CA ALA A 388 -19.58 22.83 -19.17
C ALA A 388 -18.77 22.05 -20.21
N ARG A 389 -17.45 21.96 -20.00
CA ARG A 389 -16.51 21.28 -20.90
C ARG A 389 -15.34 20.68 -20.13
N GLN A 390 -14.75 19.66 -20.71
CA GLN A 390 -13.53 19.01 -20.23
C GLN A 390 -12.47 19.03 -21.33
N PHE A 391 -11.20 18.98 -20.97
CA PHE A 391 -10.09 18.97 -21.92
C PHE A 391 -9.35 17.64 -21.83
N LEU A 392 -9.27 16.90 -22.94
CA LEU A 392 -8.47 15.68 -23.04
C LEU A 392 -7.16 16.00 -23.74
N LEU A 393 -6.04 15.85 -23.03
CA LEU A 393 -4.71 15.86 -23.63
C LEU A 393 -4.47 14.55 -24.36
N ALA A 394 -4.40 14.60 -25.69
CA ALA A 394 -4.32 13.42 -26.55
C ALA A 394 -3.03 12.63 -26.35
N GLU A 395 -1.90 13.32 -26.15
CA GLU A 395 -0.56 12.71 -26.11
C GLU A 395 -0.34 11.82 -24.87
N GLU A 396 -1.05 12.09 -23.77
CA GLU A 396 -0.89 11.34 -22.51
C GLU A 396 -2.22 10.75 -22.00
N GLY A 397 -3.33 10.96 -22.71
CA GLY A 397 -4.67 10.51 -22.30
C GLY A 397 -5.09 11.08 -20.94
N THR A 398 -4.73 12.34 -20.64
CA THR A 398 -5.08 13.00 -19.37
C THR A 398 -6.28 13.92 -19.55
N LEU A 399 -7.37 13.65 -18.83
CA LEU A 399 -8.61 14.42 -18.88
C LEU A 399 -8.68 15.42 -17.72
N PHE A 400 -8.69 16.71 -18.04
CA PHE A 400 -8.92 17.79 -17.10
C PHE A 400 -10.42 18.01 -16.92
N THR A 401 -10.93 17.66 -15.75
CA THR A 401 -12.39 17.64 -15.53
C THR A 401 -12.93 18.95 -14.98
N GLY A 402 -12.11 19.80 -14.35
CA GLY A 402 -12.51 21.17 -14.06
C GLY A 402 -13.49 21.37 -12.90
N CYS A 403 -13.99 22.59 -12.76
CA CYS A 403 -14.62 23.15 -11.56
C CYS A 403 -16.11 22.75 -11.40
N ALA A 404 -16.39 21.59 -10.77
CA ALA A 404 -17.37 21.42 -9.68
C ALA A 404 -17.61 19.93 -9.34
N ALA A 405 -17.72 19.70 -8.02
CA ALA A 405 -18.07 18.50 -7.26
C ALA A 405 -17.27 17.21 -7.56
N ALA A 406 -16.75 16.61 -6.48
CA ALA A 406 -16.00 15.37 -6.48
C ALA A 406 -16.57 14.34 -7.47
N PRO A 407 -15.73 13.52 -8.15
CA PRO A 407 -16.25 12.39 -8.89
C PRO A 407 -17.08 11.57 -7.90
N ALA A 408 -18.35 11.32 -8.24
CA ALA A 408 -19.09 10.25 -7.59
C ALA A 408 -18.18 9.03 -7.65
N ALA A 409 -17.80 8.53 -6.47
CA ALA A 409 -17.22 7.21 -6.38
C ALA A 409 -18.21 6.26 -7.07
N HIS A 410 -17.76 5.70 -8.19
CA HIS A 410 -18.44 4.70 -9.01
C HIS A 410 -19.37 5.25 -10.10
N GLY A 411 -18.96 5.01 -11.36
CA GLY A 411 -19.89 4.69 -12.44
C GLY A 411 -20.20 5.79 -13.45
N THR A 412 -19.19 6.36 -14.13
CA THR A 412 -19.43 7.03 -15.43
C THR A 412 -18.64 6.36 -16.55
N ARG A 413 -19.36 5.57 -17.37
CA ARG A 413 -18.89 5.03 -18.65
C ARG A 413 -18.87 6.14 -19.71
N ALA A 414 -17.81 6.95 -19.72
CA ALA A 414 -17.45 7.79 -20.86
C ALA A 414 -16.30 7.12 -21.64
N THR A 415 -16.45 7.07 -22.96
CA THR A 415 -15.71 6.27 -23.95
C THR A 415 -14.18 6.42 -23.93
N GLY A 416 -13.47 5.31 -23.71
CA GLY A 416 -12.32 4.85 -24.52
C GLY A 416 -10.91 5.40 -24.32
N GLU A 417 -10.70 6.71 -24.14
CA GLU A 417 -9.37 7.32 -24.41
C GLU A 417 -8.62 7.90 -23.19
N ALA A 418 -9.32 8.23 -22.11
CA ALA A 418 -8.68 8.84 -20.93
C ALA A 418 -8.06 7.77 -20.02
N GLY A 419 -6.74 7.75 -19.91
CA GLY A 419 -5.99 6.92 -18.95
C GLY A 419 -5.87 7.55 -17.57
N TRP A 420 -5.86 8.89 -17.49
CA TRP A 420 -5.73 9.66 -16.24
C TRP A 420 -6.78 10.75 -16.13
N ILE A 421 -7.23 11.01 -14.91
CA ILE A 421 -8.12 12.11 -14.56
C ILE A 421 -7.33 13.14 -13.74
N ALA A 422 -7.35 14.39 -14.19
CA ALA A 422 -6.86 15.56 -13.47
C ALA A 422 -8.07 16.36 -12.94
N PRO A 423 -8.48 16.14 -11.68
CA PRO A 423 -9.70 16.72 -11.13
C PRO A 423 -9.55 18.21 -10.79
N ALA A 424 -10.67 18.91 -10.56
CA ALA A 424 -10.60 20.25 -9.95
C ALA A 424 -9.96 20.26 -8.56
N SER A 425 -10.04 19.17 -7.80
CA SER A 425 -9.41 19.09 -6.49
C SER A 425 -8.93 17.67 -6.20
N GLY A 426 -7.84 17.57 -5.45
CA GLY A 426 -7.22 16.31 -5.09
C GLY A 426 -6.15 15.84 -6.08
N PHE A 427 -5.70 14.61 -5.85
CA PHE A 427 -4.64 13.98 -6.64
C PHE A 427 -5.16 13.51 -7.99
N ILE A 428 -4.29 13.43 -8.99
CA ILE A 428 -4.64 12.73 -10.23
C ILE A 428 -4.81 11.23 -9.95
N PHE A 429 -5.71 10.59 -10.68
CA PHE A 429 -5.96 9.17 -10.52
C PHE A 429 -6.19 8.50 -11.87
N ARG A 430 -5.94 7.19 -11.92
CA ARG A 430 -6.15 6.39 -13.12
C ARG A 430 -7.65 6.09 -13.29
N LYS A 431 -8.17 6.25 -14.51
CA LYS A 431 -9.53 5.80 -14.81
C LYS A 431 -9.52 4.27 -14.86
N LEU A 432 -10.18 3.61 -13.89
CA LEU A 432 -10.39 2.17 -13.95
C LEU A 432 -11.41 1.89 -15.07
N GLY A 433 -11.04 1.01 -16.00
CA GLY A 433 -11.83 0.64 -17.17
C GLY A 433 -13.05 -0.21 -16.86
#